data_AF-A0A3D0JGJ8-F1
#
_entry.id   AF-A0A3D0JGJ8-F1
#
_cell.length_a   1.000
_cell.length_b   1.000
_cell.length_c   1.000
_cell.angle_alpha   90.00
_cell.angle_beta   90.00
_cell.angle_gamma   90.00
#
_symmetry.space_group_name_H-M   'P 1'
#
loop_
_entity.id
_entity.type
_entity.pdbx_description
1 polymer ?
#
loop_
_entity_poly.entity_id
_entity_poly.type
_entity_poly.pdbx_seq_one_letter_code
_entity_poly.pdbx_strand_id
1 'polypeptide(L)'
;AEGADTYKKLYIAIYERLQEKGVHNLIWLWNGQNADWYPGDKYVDIIGEDIYPGEHEHSSQVDKFLQAVDYTGGKKMVVLSENGCLFDPEQAVKDNAMWGFWATWGGEFVLKSSNMNRYSEQYTSLDKLKEFYNSEYVITRDELPDLKTYEIKE
;
A
#
# COMPACT_ATOMS: atom_id res chain seq x y z
N ALA A 1 9.03 20.92 10.50
CA ALA A 1 9.07 20.45 9.10
C ALA A 1 9.26 21.65 8.18
N GLU A 2 10.07 21.54 7.13
CA GLU A 2 10.42 22.65 6.20
C GLU A 2 9.40 22.85 5.06
N GLY A 3 8.18 22.36 5.22
CA GLY A 3 7.07 22.52 4.28
C GLY A 3 7.11 21.64 3.02
N ALA A 4 6.01 21.67 2.26
CA ALA A 4 5.80 20.84 1.06
C ALA A 4 6.82 21.11 -0.05
N ASP A 5 7.25 22.36 -0.24
CA ASP A 5 8.19 22.71 -1.31
C ASP A 5 9.58 22.12 -1.07
N THR A 6 10.06 22.13 0.18
CA THR A 6 11.34 21.52 0.53
C THR A 6 11.29 20.01 0.40
N TYR A 7 10.17 19.39 0.80
CA TYR A 7 9.93 17.96 0.60
C TYR A 7 9.96 17.56 -0.87
N LYS A 8 9.21 18.26 -1.73
CA LYS A 8 9.16 17.98 -3.18
C LYS A 8 10.54 18.10 -3.82
N LYS A 9 11.34 19.11 -3.44
CA LYS A 9 12.73 19.26 -3.89
C LYS A 9 13.60 18.07 -3.52
N LEU A 10 13.50 17.59 -2.27
CA LEU A 10 14.28 16.43 -1.82
C LEU A 10 13.86 15.16 -2.56
N TYR A 11 12.55 14.91 -2.69
CA TYR A 11 12.03 13.75 -3.41
C TYR A 11 12.54 13.71 -4.86
N ILE A 12 12.41 14.83 -5.58
CA ILE A 12 12.88 14.96 -6.97
C ILE A 12 14.40 14.79 -7.06
N ALA A 13 15.16 15.35 -6.13
CA ALA A 13 16.62 15.19 -6.10
C ALA A 13 17.05 13.72 -5.93
N ILE A 14 16.33 12.93 -5.12
CA ILE A 14 16.59 11.49 -4.96
C ILE A 14 16.27 10.76 -6.27
N TYR A 15 15.12 11.05 -6.87
CA TYR A 15 14.73 10.49 -8.17
C TYR A 15 15.78 10.75 -9.25
N GLU A 16 16.15 12.03 -9.46
CA GLU A 16 17.12 12.43 -10.47
C GLU A 16 18.48 11.80 -10.20
N ARG A 17 18.93 11.76 -8.95
CA ARG A 17 20.21 11.14 -8.59
C ARG A 17 20.24 9.65 -8.91
N LEU A 18 19.17 8.91 -8.62
CA LEU A 18 19.12 7.47 -8.92
C LEU A 18 19.06 7.21 -10.42
N GLN A 19 18.34 8.04 -11.18
CA GLN A 19 18.32 7.97 -12.64
C GLN A 19 19.69 8.29 -13.25
N GLU A 20 20.39 9.32 -12.77
CA GLU A 20 21.77 9.64 -13.16
C GLU A 20 22.75 8.50 -12.85
N LYS A 21 22.47 7.70 -11.83
CA LYS A 21 23.26 6.51 -11.47
C LYS A 21 22.88 5.26 -12.26
N GLY A 22 21.94 5.36 -13.21
CA GLY A 22 21.51 4.24 -14.04
C GLY A 22 20.61 3.24 -13.32
N VAL A 23 19.93 3.67 -12.25
CA VAL A 23 19.02 2.81 -11.50
C VAL A 23 17.62 2.89 -12.11
N HIS A 24 17.26 1.88 -12.90
CA HIS A 24 16.01 1.84 -13.67
C HIS A 24 15.06 0.71 -13.25
N ASN A 25 15.35 0.04 -12.12
CA ASN A 25 14.58 -1.09 -11.60
C ASN A 25 13.73 -0.73 -10.37
N LEU A 26 13.39 0.55 -10.20
CA LEU A 26 12.59 1.05 -9.10
C LEU A 26 11.18 1.38 -9.57
N ILE A 27 10.20 1.02 -8.74
CA ILE A 27 8.82 1.51 -8.81
C ILE A 27 8.68 2.54 -7.68
N TRP A 28 8.30 3.76 -8.03
CA TRP A 28 8.24 4.89 -7.10
C TRP A 28 6.87 4.98 -6.43
N LEU A 29 6.78 4.52 -5.19
CA LEU A 29 5.61 4.71 -4.34
C LEU A 29 5.75 6.01 -3.56
N TRP A 30 4.76 6.90 -3.68
CA TRP A 30 4.67 8.14 -2.92
C TRP A 30 3.59 8.05 -1.85
N ASN A 31 3.98 8.33 -0.62
CA ASN A 31 3.08 8.47 0.53
C ASN A 31 3.31 9.86 1.13
N GLY A 32 2.41 10.79 0.82
CA GLY A 32 2.40 12.13 1.41
C GLY A 32 1.06 12.52 2.03
N GLN A 33 0.03 11.67 1.90
CA GLN A 33 -1.32 11.78 2.48
C GLN A 33 -2.01 13.15 2.31
N ASN A 34 -1.52 13.95 1.35
CA ASN A 34 -1.98 15.29 1.03
C ASN A 34 -1.47 15.71 -0.36
N ALA A 35 -2.38 16.10 -1.24
CA ALA A 35 -2.08 16.50 -2.61
C ALA A 35 -1.06 17.66 -2.73
N ASP A 36 -0.98 18.57 -1.76
CA ASP A 36 -0.03 19.71 -1.78
C ASP A 36 1.44 19.25 -1.75
N TRP A 37 1.67 18.03 -1.25
CA TRP A 37 2.98 17.40 -1.11
C TRP A 37 3.34 16.52 -2.31
N TYR A 38 2.44 16.34 -3.27
CA TYR A 38 2.66 15.48 -4.43
C TYR A 38 3.80 16.03 -5.31
N PRO A 39 4.87 15.25 -5.57
CA PRO A 39 6.01 15.72 -6.37
C PRO A 39 5.70 15.79 -7.87
N GLY A 40 4.60 15.16 -8.33
CA GLY A 40 4.10 15.21 -9.70
C GLY A 40 4.22 13.88 -10.45
N ASP A 41 3.36 13.71 -11.47
CA ASP A 41 3.15 12.45 -12.22
C ASP A 41 4.41 11.84 -12.85
N LYS A 42 5.45 12.65 -13.08
CA LYS A 42 6.75 12.24 -13.63
C LYS A 42 7.58 11.41 -12.64
N TYR A 43 7.39 11.61 -11.34
CA TYR A 43 8.28 11.09 -10.28
C TYR A 43 7.65 9.99 -9.44
N VAL A 44 6.40 9.61 -9.73
CA VAL A 44 5.60 8.67 -8.93
C VAL A 44 4.92 7.67 -9.83
N ASP A 45 4.95 6.40 -9.44
CA ASP A 45 4.27 5.29 -10.11
C ASP A 45 3.02 4.84 -9.33
N ILE A 46 3.08 4.83 -8.00
CA ILE A 46 2.03 4.33 -7.10
C ILE A 46 1.77 5.33 -5.96
N ILE A 47 0.52 5.48 -5.55
CA ILE A 47 0.11 6.25 -4.38
C ILE A 47 -0.08 5.30 -3.20
N GLY A 48 0.60 5.56 -2.08
CA GLY A 48 0.46 4.81 -0.84
C GLY A 48 -0.25 5.59 0.24
N GLU A 49 -1.08 4.90 1.02
CA GLU A 49 -1.65 5.36 2.28
C GLU A 49 -1.26 4.42 3.42
N ASP A 50 -0.97 5.00 4.59
CA ASP A 50 -0.74 4.24 5.82
C ASP A 50 -1.94 4.40 6.74
N ILE A 51 -2.62 3.29 7.05
CA ILE A 51 -3.87 3.33 7.82
C ILE A 51 -3.82 2.35 9.00
N TYR A 52 -3.95 2.89 10.20
CA TYR A 52 -4.01 2.15 11.46
C TYR A 52 -5.38 2.36 12.11
N PRO A 53 -6.41 1.60 11.68
CA PRO A 53 -7.81 1.93 11.99
C PRO A 53 -8.23 1.52 13.41
N GLY A 54 -7.42 0.72 14.11
CA GLY A 54 -7.71 0.17 15.44
C GLY A 54 -7.77 -1.35 15.43
N GLU A 55 -8.05 -1.94 16.59
CA GLU A 55 -8.20 -3.39 16.77
C GLU A 55 -9.51 -3.87 16.15
N HIS A 56 -9.47 -4.94 15.35
CA HIS A 56 -10.63 -5.57 14.72
C HIS A 56 -11.52 -4.64 13.87
N GLU A 57 -10.94 -3.53 13.38
CA GLU A 57 -11.59 -2.62 12.45
C GLU A 57 -11.28 -3.05 11.01
N HIS A 58 -12.26 -3.67 10.36
CA HIS A 58 -12.12 -4.31 9.05
C HIS A 58 -12.85 -3.55 7.92
N SER A 59 -13.29 -2.31 8.15
CA SER A 59 -13.89 -1.50 7.09
C SER A 59 -12.93 -1.30 5.90
N SER A 60 -13.50 -1.10 4.72
CA SER A 60 -12.79 -0.94 3.44
C SER A 60 -11.85 0.27 3.37
N GLN A 61 -11.96 1.18 4.34
CA GLN A 61 -11.25 2.48 4.33
C GLN A 61 -11.57 3.33 3.08
N VAL A 62 -12.77 3.18 2.51
CA VAL A 62 -13.16 3.79 1.23
C VAL A 62 -12.97 5.31 1.18
N ASP A 63 -13.24 6.05 2.26
CA ASP A 63 -13.06 7.50 2.29
C ASP A 63 -11.59 7.89 2.04
N LYS A 64 -10.66 7.12 2.61
CA LYS A 64 -9.22 7.30 2.41
C LYS A 64 -8.78 6.85 1.03
N PHE A 65 -9.34 5.76 0.53
CA PHE A 65 -9.11 5.31 -0.84
C PHE A 65 -9.47 6.39 -1.86
N LEU A 66 -10.69 6.94 -1.78
CA LEU A 66 -11.17 7.98 -2.68
C LEU A 66 -10.34 9.26 -2.58
N GLN A 67 -9.97 9.66 -1.36
CA GLN A 67 -9.06 10.78 -1.14
C GLN A 67 -7.73 10.58 -1.90
N ALA A 68 -7.14 9.38 -1.82
CA ALA A 68 -5.87 9.07 -2.46
C ALA A 68 -5.97 8.94 -3.99
N VAL A 69 -7.08 8.40 -4.50
CA VAL A 69 -7.41 8.39 -5.93
C VAL A 69 -7.42 9.80 -6.49
N ASP A 70 -8.03 10.74 -5.76
CA ASP A 70 -8.19 12.14 -6.18
C ASP A 70 -6.85 12.90 -6.29
N TYR A 71 -5.79 12.48 -5.59
CA TYR A 71 -4.47 13.11 -5.70
C TYR A 71 -3.94 13.15 -7.13
N THR A 72 -4.33 12.18 -7.95
CA THR A 72 -3.90 12.07 -9.35
C THR A 72 -5.05 12.03 -10.34
N GLY A 73 -6.29 12.22 -9.86
CA GLY A 73 -7.50 12.04 -10.67
C GLY A 73 -7.64 10.61 -11.21
N GLY A 74 -7.26 9.61 -10.40
CA GLY A 74 -7.37 8.19 -10.75
C GLY A 74 -6.40 7.67 -11.80
N LYS A 75 -5.30 8.39 -12.08
CA LYS A 75 -4.28 7.97 -13.06
C LYS A 75 -3.29 6.95 -12.51
N LYS A 76 -3.13 6.87 -11.19
CA LYS A 76 -2.14 6.02 -10.53
C LYS A 76 -2.85 5.00 -9.63
N MET A 77 -2.26 3.81 -9.52
CA MET A 77 -2.71 2.79 -8.56
C MET A 77 -2.58 3.32 -7.14
N VAL A 78 -3.57 3.00 -6.29
CA VAL A 78 -3.62 3.37 -4.87
C VAL A 78 -3.51 2.10 -4.03
N VAL A 79 -2.64 2.12 -3.01
CA VAL A 79 -2.31 0.94 -2.18
C VAL A 79 -2.29 1.31 -0.70
N LEU A 80 -2.51 0.33 0.18
CA LEU A 80 -2.23 0.45 1.60
C LEU A 80 -0.75 0.14 1.82
N SER A 81 0.11 1.15 1.73
CA SER A 81 1.56 0.98 1.88
C SER A 81 1.95 0.49 3.26
N GLU A 82 1.14 0.82 4.27
CA GLU A 82 1.14 0.19 5.58
C GLU A 82 -0.29 0.05 6.10
N ASN A 83 -0.55 -0.99 6.88
CA ASN A 83 -1.78 -1.08 7.66
C ASN A 83 -1.59 -1.77 9.01
N GLY A 84 -2.45 -1.43 9.97
CA GLY A 84 -2.50 -2.13 11.25
C GLY A 84 -3.45 -3.33 11.24
N CYS A 85 -4.70 -3.10 10.87
CA CYS A 85 -5.73 -4.13 10.76
C CYS A 85 -6.03 -4.40 9.28
N LEU A 86 -6.25 -5.66 8.90
CA LEU A 86 -6.64 -5.98 7.53
C LEU A 86 -8.06 -5.47 7.26
N PHE A 87 -8.32 -4.92 6.08
CA PHE A 87 -9.68 -4.67 5.63
C PHE A 87 -10.33 -5.97 5.15
N ASP A 88 -11.65 -6.05 5.19
CA ASP A 88 -12.41 -7.15 4.60
C ASP A 88 -12.43 -7.01 3.05
N PRO A 89 -11.85 -7.94 2.28
CA PRO A 89 -11.82 -7.87 0.82
C PRO A 89 -13.22 -7.82 0.18
N GLU A 90 -14.21 -8.53 0.74
CA GLU A 90 -15.59 -8.51 0.25
C GLU A 90 -16.22 -7.14 0.45
N GLN A 91 -15.91 -6.48 1.56
CA GLN A 91 -16.38 -5.13 1.82
C GLN A 91 -15.72 -4.11 0.90
N ALA A 92 -14.41 -4.25 0.65
CA ALA A 92 -13.69 -3.41 -0.32
C ALA A 92 -14.26 -3.50 -1.73
N VAL A 93 -14.63 -4.70 -2.19
CA VAL A 93 -15.30 -4.90 -3.48
C VAL A 93 -16.68 -4.22 -3.51
N LYS A 94 -17.49 -4.37 -2.46
CA LYS A 94 -18.81 -3.72 -2.36
C LYS A 94 -18.73 -2.20 -2.38
N ASP A 95 -17.72 -1.64 -1.71
CA ASP A 95 -17.50 -0.20 -1.61
C ASP A 95 -16.70 0.37 -2.79
N ASN A 96 -16.24 -0.49 -3.71
CA ASN A 96 -15.35 -0.15 -4.82
C ASN A 96 -14.02 0.48 -4.37
N ALA A 97 -13.54 0.11 -3.18
CA ALA A 97 -12.28 0.52 -2.59
C ALA A 97 -11.16 -0.49 -2.95
N MET A 98 -10.82 -0.55 -4.25
CA MET A 98 -9.91 -1.56 -4.80
C MET A 98 -8.44 -1.20 -4.57
N TRP A 99 -7.98 -1.35 -3.32
CA TRP A 99 -6.57 -1.22 -2.96
C TRP A 99 -5.70 -2.21 -3.75
N GLY A 100 -4.62 -1.73 -4.37
CA GLY A 100 -3.76 -2.57 -5.22
C GLY A 100 -2.97 -3.63 -4.44
N PHE A 101 -2.54 -3.32 -3.23
CA PHE A 101 -2.03 -4.27 -2.24
C PHE A 101 -2.14 -3.66 -0.84
N TRP A 102 -1.88 -4.48 0.19
CA TRP A 102 -1.62 -4.01 1.56
C TRP A 102 -0.31 -4.57 2.11
N ALA A 103 0.28 -3.88 3.07
CA ALA A 103 1.42 -4.37 3.82
C ALA A 103 1.20 -4.17 5.33
N THR A 104 0.75 -5.24 5.99
CA THR A 104 0.48 -5.17 7.44
C THR A 104 1.79 -5.02 8.20
N TRP A 105 1.82 -4.05 9.11
CA TRP A 105 3.02 -3.72 9.85
C TRP A 105 3.53 -4.91 10.68
N GLY A 106 4.82 -4.91 10.98
CA GLY A 106 5.41 -5.94 11.84
C GLY A 106 5.01 -5.78 13.31
N GLY A 107 5.54 -6.65 14.18
CA GLY A 107 5.27 -6.57 15.61
C GLY A 107 3.82 -6.98 15.93
N GLU A 108 3.16 -6.25 16.82
CA GLU A 108 1.84 -6.62 17.39
C GLU A 108 0.71 -6.81 16.37
N PHE A 109 0.83 -6.25 15.17
CA PHE A 109 -0.14 -6.43 14.08
C PHE A 109 -0.06 -7.82 13.42
N VAL A 110 1.03 -8.56 13.64
CA VAL A 110 1.27 -9.90 13.05
C VAL A 110 1.81 -10.92 14.07
N LEU A 111 2.71 -10.53 14.97
CA LEU A 111 3.41 -11.39 15.93
C LEU A 111 3.17 -10.93 17.37
N LYS A 112 2.81 -11.87 18.26
CA LYS A 112 2.53 -11.58 19.69
C LYS A 112 3.75 -11.04 20.44
N SER A 113 4.95 -11.42 19.99
CA SER A 113 6.23 -10.91 20.47
C SER A 113 7.28 -11.24 19.41
N SER A 114 8.26 -10.37 19.18
CA SER A 114 9.37 -10.61 18.26
C SER A 114 10.15 -11.91 18.56
N ASN A 115 10.09 -12.40 19.80
CA ASN A 115 10.80 -13.60 20.26
C ASN A 115 9.95 -14.87 20.20
N MET A 116 8.66 -14.76 19.91
CA MET A 116 7.74 -15.88 19.81
C MET A 116 7.14 -15.86 18.42
N ASN A 117 7.56 -16.77 17.54
CA ASN A 117 6.95 -17.01 16.22
C ASN A 117 5.49 -17.50 16.36
N ARG A 118 4.63 -16.67 16.95
CA ARG A 118 3.23 -16.90 17.24
C ARG A 118 2.46 -15.70 16.72
N TYR A 119 1.44 -15.99 15.92
CA TYR A 119 0.57 -14.98 15.37
C TYR A 119 -0.08 -14.15 16.49
N SER A 120 -0.16 -12.84 16.29
CA SER A 120 -0.91 -11.92 17.14
C SER A 120 -2.34 -11.83 16.62
N GLU A 121 -3.30 -12.04 17.51
CA GLU A 121 -4.72 -11.88 17.19
C GLU A 121 -5.28 -10.52 17.64
N GLN A 122 -4.42 -9.60 18.10
CA GLN A 122 -4.83 -8.32 18.68
C GLN A 122 -5.56 -7.42 17.67
N TYR A 123 -5.10 -7.41 16.42
CA TYR A 123 -5.67 -6.52 15.38
C TYR A 123 -6.54 -7.30 14.41
N THR A 124 -6.01 -8.37 13.84
CA THR A 124 -6.76 -9.29 12.98
C THR A 124 -6.74 -10.66 13.64
N SER A 125 -7.91 -11.28 13.84
CA SER A 125 -7.96 -12.63 14.40
C SER A 125 -7.41 -13.65 13.41
N LEU A 126 -6.96 -14.82 13.90
CA LEU A 126 -6.40 -15.84 13.00
C LEU A 126 -7.45 -16.35 11.99
N ASP A 127 -8.71 -16.40 12.40
CA ASP A 127 -9.81 -16.80 11.53
C ASP A 127 -10.06 -15.75 10.44
N LYS A 128 -10.04 -14.46 10.76
CA LYS A 128 -10.16 -13.39 9.76
C LYS A 128 -8.96 -13.33 8.82
N LEU A 129 -7.74 -13.52 9.32
CA LEU A 129 -6.56 -13.63 8.47
C LEU A 129 -6.74 -14.74 7.42
N LYS A 130 -7.14 -15.94 7.86
CA LYS A 130 -7.39 -17.06 6.96
C LYS A 130 -8.53 -16.78 6.00
N GLU A 131 -9.63 -16.21 6.47
CA GLU A 131 -10.77 -15.84 5.65
C GLU A 131 -10.33 -14.89 4.52
N PHE A 132 -9.62 -13.81 4.85
CA PHE A 132 -9.21 -12.79 3.88
C PHE A 132 -8.17 -13.32 2.88
N TYR A 133 -7.16 -14.08 3.34
CA TYR A 133 -6.16 -14.67 2.45
C TYR A 133 -6.71 -15.81 1.57
N ASN A 134 -7.89 -16.36 1.86
CA ASN A 134 -8.58 -17.34 1.01
C ASN A 134 -9.70 -16.71 0.15
N SER A 135 -9.85 -15.37 0.17
CA SER A 135 -10.82 -14.68 -0.69
C SER A 135 -10.35 -14.73 -2.15
N GLU A 136 -11.29 -14.93 -3.08
CA GLU A 136 -11.00 -14.92 -4.53
C GLU A 136 -10.54 -13.55 -5.06
N TYR A 137 -10.70 -12.48 -4.27
CA TYR A 137 -10.25 -11.12 -4.59
C TYR A 137 -8.82 -10.84 -4.15
N VAL A 138 -8.17 -11.79 -3.48
CA VAL A 138 -6.84 -11.63 -2.89
C VAL A 138 -5.83 -12.50 -3.62
N ILE A 139 -4.83 -11.86 -4.21
CA ILE A 139 -3.71 -12.57 -4.83
C ILE A 139 -2.66 -12.90 -3.77
N THR A 140 -2.37 -14.18 -3.64
CA THR A 140 -1.33 -14.72 -2.76
C THR A 140 -0.08 -15.12 -3.53
N ARG A 141 1.00 -15.46 -2.81
CA ARG A 141 2.31 -15.71 -3.42
C ARG A 141 2.28 -16.85 -4.44
N ASP A 142 1.53 -17.91 -4.17
CA ASP A 142 1.42 -19.09 -5.05
C ASP A 142 0.60 -18.84 -6.32
N GLU A 143 -0.12 -17.73 -6.38
CA GLU A 143 -0.92 -17.31 -7.54
C GLU A 143 -0.16 -16.33 -8.45
N LEU A 144 0.98 -15.79 -8.00
CA LEU A 144 1.80 -14.89 -8.80
C LEU A 144 2.46 -15.62 -9.98
N PRO A 145 2.53 -14.98 -11.16
CA PRO A 145 3.27 -15.55 -12.28
C PRO A 145 4.78 -15.52 -12.04
N ASP A 146 5.54 -16.32 -12.80
CA ASP A 146 6.99 -16.17 -12.85
C ASP A 146 7.36 -14.87 -13.58
N LEU A 147 7.71 -13.84 -12.80
CA LEU A 147 8.07 -12.51 -13.30
C LEU A 147 9.31 -12.50 -14.22
N LYS A 148 10.12 -13.57 -14.27
CA LYS A 148 11.26 -13.68 -15.19
C LYS A 148 10.83 -14.06 -16.60
N THR A 149 9.68 -14.72 -16.73
CA THR A 149 9.14 -15.21 -18.01
C THR A 149 7.77 -14.64 -18.32
N TYR A 150 7.24 -13.75 -17.46
CA TYR A 150 5.93 -13.19 -17.63
C TYR A 150 5.88 -12.28 -18.87
N GLU A 151 4.97 -12.59 -19.79
CA GLU A 151 4.78 -11.79 -20.99
C GLU A 151 4.09 -10.46 -20.63
N ILE A 152 4.81 -9.36 -20.80
CA ILE A 152 4.23 -8.02 -20.74
C ILE A 152 3.53 -7.79 -22.08
N LYS A 153 2.20 -7.73 -22.07
CA LYS A 153 1.43 -7.36 -23.26
C LYS A 153 1.65 -5.87 -23.53
N GLU A 154 2.17 -5.56 -24.71
CA GLU A 154 2.23 -4.20 -25.26
C GLU A 154 0.84 -3.69 -25.67
#